data_AF-A0A537JIK8-F1
#
_entry.id   AF-A0A537JIK8-F1
#
_cell.length_a   1.000
_cell.length_b   1.000
_cell.length_c   1.000
_cell.angle_alpha   90.00
_cell.angle_beta   90.00
_cell.angle_gamma   90.00
#
_symmetry.space_group_name_H-M   'P 1'
#
loop_
_entity.id
_entity.type
_entity.pdbx_description
1 polymer ?
#
loop_
_entity_poly.entity_id
_entity_poly.type
_entity_poly.pdbx_seq_one_letter_code
_entity_poly.pdbx_strand_id
1 'polypeptide(L)'
;MRVVFFLATVLPAFLHGQINRSATELAKENIHNYLSDKIFKEAPYQPISYGELKPEKERNADAKWSIVHKFKITETEVEADKKLSIQKPYNFIFYLDDRMQVIRARSYFVSE
;
A
#
# COMPACT_ATOMS: atom_id res chain seq x y z
N MET A 1 -11.46 31.43 -34.09
CA MET A 1 -12.02 30.20 -33.47
C MET A 1 -11.14 28.96 -33.71
N ARG A 2 -9.84 28.99 -33.35
CA ARG A 2 -8.94 27.81 -33.49
C ARG A 2 -8.27 27.39 -32.18
N VAL A 3 -8.39 28.18 -31.12
CA VAL A 3 -7.75 27.93 -29.81
C VAL A 3 -8.61 27.05 -28.89
N VAL A 4 -9.93 27.04 -29.09
CA VAL A 4 -10.89 26.31 -28.22
C VAL A 4 -10.77 24.78 -28.37
N PHE A 5 -10.38 24.29 -29.55
CA PHE A 5 -10.23 22.85 -29.80
C PHE A 5 -9.02 22.21 -29.10
N PHE A 6 -7.99 22.99 -28.76
CA PHE A 6 -6.82 22.46 -28.05
C PHE A 6 -7.04 22.34 -26.53
N LEU A 7 -8.00 23.07 -25.95
CA LEU A 7 -8.27 22.99 -24.51
C LEU A 7 -9.03 21.70 -24.15
N ALA A 8 -9.89 21.22 -25.04
CA ALA A 8 -10.76 20.06 -24.77
C ALA A 8 -10.01 18.71 -24.76
N THR A 9 -8.83 18.62 -25.39
CA THR A 9 -8.07 17.36 -25.47
C THR A 9 -7.12 17.13 -24.28
N VAL A 10 -6.74 18.16 -23.54
CA VAL A 10 -5.79 18.01 -22.41
C VAL A 10 -6.49 17.81 -21.06
N LEU A 11 -7.73 18.32 -20.91
CA LEU A 11 -8.53 18.19 -19.68
C LEU A 11 -8.84 16.74 -19.23
N PRO A 12 -9.09 15.75 -20.13
CA PRO A 12 -9.38 14.39 -19.70
C PRO A 12 -8.18 13.71 -19.01
N ALA A 13 -6.94 14.02 -19.41
CA ALA A 13 -5.75 13.38 -18.87
C ALA A 13 -5.47 13.80 -17.40
N PHE A 14 -5.71 15.08 -17.07
CA PHE A 14 -5.51 15.58 -15.72
C PHE A 14 -6.52 15.01 -14.71
N LEU A 15 -7.77 14.80 -15.12
CA LEU A 15 -8.81 14.25 -14.25
C LEU A 15 -8.53 12.79 -13.86
N HIS A 16 -8.12 11.95 -14.80
CA HIS A 16 -7.78 10.55 -14.52
C HIS A 16 -6.55 10.41 -13.59
N GLY A 17 -5.54 11.27 -13.77
CA GLY A 17 -4.36 11.29 -12.89
C GLY A 17 -4.68 11.74 -11.46
N GLN A 18 -5.57 12.71 -11.29
CA GLN A 18 -5.97 13.22 -9.98
C GLN A 18 -6.77 12.18 -9.19
N ILE A 19 -7.67 11.44 -9.85
CA ILE A 19 -8.47 10.38 -9.21
C ILE A 19 -7.57 9.23 -8.74
N ASN A 20 -6.64 8.76 -9.59
CA ASN A 20 -5.70 7.69 -9.21
C ASN A 20 -4.79 8.08 -8.05
N ARG A 21 -4.34 9.35 -8.01
CA ARG A 21 -3.54 9.86 -6.88
C ARG A 21 -4.36 9.87 -5.59
N SER A 22 -5.60 10.32 -5.64
CA SER A 22 -6.49 10.33 -4.46
C SER A 22 -6.79 8.92 -3.95
N ALA A 23 -7.04 7.96 -4.85
CA ALA A 23 -7.30 6.57 -4.48
C ALA A 23 -6.05 5.92 -3.85
N THR A 24 -4.88 6.22 -4.38
CA THR A 24 -3.61 5.71 -3.85
C THR A 24 -3.33 6.24 -2.44
N GLU A 25 -3.55 7.54 -2.18
CA GLU A 25 -3.37 8.09 -0.83
C GLU A 25 -4.36 7.49 0.17
N LEU A 26 -5.64 7.34 -0.21
CA LEU A 26 -6.63 6.67 0.64
C LEU A 26 -6.26 5.21 0.93
N ALA A 27 -5.76 4.48 -0.06
CA ALA A 27 -5.28 3.11 0.14
C ALA A 27 -4.09 3.06 1.11
N LYS A 28 -3.14 4.00 1.02
CA LYS A 28 -2.01 4.10 1.96
C LYS A 28 -2.48 4.36 3.39
N GLU A 29 -3.44 5.25 3.58
CA GLU A 29 -4.02 5.56 4.89
C GLU A 29 -4.72 4.32 5.49
N ASN A 30 -5.55 3.64 4.70
CA ASN A 30 -6.23 2.43 5.17
C ASN A 30 -5.26 1.28 5.48
N ILE A 31 -4.16 1.17 4.73
CA ILE A 31 -3.09 0.20 5.02
C ILE A 31 -2.35 0.56 6.29
N HIS A 32 -2.05 1.85 6.51
CA HIS A 32 -1.44 2.32 7.75
C HIS A 32 -2.31 1.94 8.95
N ASN A 33 -3.61 2.28 8.89
CA ASN A 33 -4.58 1.95 9.94
C ASN A 33 -4.70 0.44 10.14
N TYR A 34 -4.74 -0.35 9.06
CA TYR A 34 -4.77 -1.81 9.17
C TYR A 34 -3.53 -2.37 9.89
N LEU A 35 -2.34 -1.83 9.59
CA LEU A 35 -1.09 -2.26 10.19
C LEU A 35 -1.01 -1.86 11.67
N SER A 36 -1.34 -0.61 12.02
CA SER A 36 -1.35 -0.14 13.40
C SER A 36 -2.35 -0.90 14.26
N ASP A 37 -3.55 -1.16 13.73
CA ASP A 37 -4.67 -1.65 14.53
C ASP A 37 -4.69 -3.17 14.64
N LYS A 38 -4.24 -3.90 13.61
CA LYS A 38 -4.35 -5.36 13.56
C LYS A 38 -3.04 -6.10 13.69
N ILE A 39 -1.94 -5.56 13.17
CA ILE A 39 -0.68 -6.32 13.05
C ILE A 39 0.34 -5.85 14.09
N PHE A 40 0.51 -4.54 14.28
CA PHE A 40 1.61 -3.96 15.08
C PHE A 40 1.13 -3.09 16.24
N LYS A 41 0.04 -3.48 16.92
CA LYS A 41 -0.49 -2.73 18.09
C LYS A 41 0.57 -2.33 19.12
N GLU A 42 1.60 -3.17 19.29
CA GLU A 42 2.62 -3.03 20.34
C GLU A 42 4.02 -2.77 19.79
N ALA A 43 4.20 -2.71 18.46
CA ALA A 43 5.52 -2.59 17.83
C ALA A 43 5.58 -1.39 16.88
N PRO A 44 6.59 -0.50 17.00
CA PRO A 44 6.75 0.59 16.05
C PRO A 44 7.14 0.02 14.68
N TYR A 45 6.31 0.31 13.68
CA TYR A 45 6.56 -0.06 12.28
C TYR A 45 7.01 1.18 11.49
N GLN A 46 7.91 0.99 10.52
CA GLN A 46 8.40 2.05 9.65
C GLN A 46 8.10 1.72 8.18
N PRO A 47 7.27 2.53 7.48
CA PRO A 47 7.02 2.32 6.06
C PRO A 47 8.29 2.59 5.25
N ILE A 48 8.69 1.68 4.36
CA ILE A 48 9.80 1.88 3.43
C ILE A 48 9.26 2.44 2.11
N SER A 49 8.28 1.75 1.53
CA SER A 49 7.69 2.17 0.27
C SER A 49 6.31 1.57 0.06
N TYR A 50 5.44 2.36 -0.58
CA TYR A 50 4.20 1.88 -1.16
C TYR A 50 4.43 1.74 -2.66
N GLY A 51 4.10 0.58 -3.22
CA GLY A 51 4.12 0.33 -4.65
C GLY A 51 2.94 1.01 -5.35
N GLU A 52 2.73 0.62 -6.60
CA GLU A 52 1.62 1.13 -7.41
C GLU A 52 0.32 0.38 -7.09
N LEU A 53 -0.78 1.13 -7.08
CA LEU A 53 -2.12 0.56 -7.01
C LEU A 53 -2.45 -0.11 -8.36
N LYS A 54 -2.73 -1.42 -8.32
CA LYS A 54 -3.02 -2.22 -9.52
C LYS A 54 -4.43 -2.78 -9.44
N PRO A 55 -5.20 -2.76 -10.55
CA PRO A 55 -6.49 -3.46 -10.58
C PRO A 55 -6.25 -4.97 -10.55
N GLU A 56 -6.96 -5.66 -9.68
CA GLU A 56 -6.90 -7.11 -9.56
C GLU A 56 -7.80 -7.74 -10.63
N LYS A 57 -7.21 -8.51 -11.56
CA LYS A 57 -7.96 -8.93 -12.75
C LYS A 57 -8.75 -10.23 -12.58
N GLU A 58 -8.28 -11.24 -11.83
CA GLU A 58 -8.85 -12.60 -12.03
C GLU A 58 -8.87 -13.57 -10.83
N ARG A 59 -8.53 -13.17 -9.59
CA ARG A 59 -8.38 -14.17 -8.49
C ARG A 59 -9.18 -13.98 -7.21
N ASN A 60 -9.89 -12.87 -7.04
CA ASN A 60 -10.65 -12.63 -5.81
C ASN A 60 -11.89 -11.79 -6.16
N ALA A 61 -13.10 -12.35 -6.04
CA ALA A 61 -14.32 -11.62 -6.39
C ALA A 61 -14.47 -10.30 -5.60
N ASP A 62 -13.98 -10.32 -4.34
CA ASP A 62 -14.09 -9.21 -3.41
C ASP A 62 -12.93 -8.20 -3.50
N ALA A 63 -11.75 -8.61 -4.00
CA ALA A 63 -10.63 -7.70 -4.18
C ALA A 63 -10.71 -7.05 -5.56
N LYS A 64 -10.79 -5.72 -5.60
CA LYS A 64 -10.73 -4.95 -6.85
C LYS A 64 -9.35 -4.39 -7.11
N TRP A 65 -8.57 -4.17 -6.05
CA TRP A 65 -7.26 -3.56 -6.13
C TRP A 65 -6.22 -4.32 -5.32
N SER A 66 -4.97 -4.18 -5.72
CA SER A 66 -3.82 -4.64 -4.94
C SER A 66 -2.70 -3.61 -4.94
N ILE A 67 -1.99 -3.53 -3.82
CA ILE A 67 -0.81 -2.68 -3.66
C ILE A 67 0.24 -3.43 -2.86
N VAL A 68 1.47 -3.39 -3.35
CA VAL A 68 2.62 -3.93 -2.63
C VAL A 68 3.09 -2.88 -1.64
N HIS A 69 3.31 -3.26 -0.39
CA HIS A 69 3.89 -2.35 0.60
C HIS A 69 5.04 -3.03 1.33
N LYS A 70 6.17 -2.32 1.38
CA LYS A 70 7.38 -2.72 2.07
C LYS A 70 7.53 -1.88 3.33
N PHE A 71 7.79 -2.53 4.45
CA PHE A 71 8.01 -1.86 5.73
C PHE A 71 9.04 -2.61 6.57
N LYS A 72 9.62 -1.93 7.55
CA LYS A 72 10.51 -2.53 8.56
C LYS A 72 9.79 -2.55 9.90
N ILE A 73 10.02 -3.60 10.67
CA ILE A 73 9.58 -3.70 12.06
C ILE A 73 10.82 -3.76 12.93
N THR A 74 10.79 -3.05 14.06
CA THR A 74 11.79 -3.22 15.12
C THR A 74 11.35 -4.36 16.03
N GLU A 75 12.04 -5.49 15.95
CA GLU A 75 11.86 -6.62 16.85
C GLU A 75 12.92 -6.58 17.95
N THR A 76 12.56 -6.99 19.17
CA THR A 76 13.54 -7.17 20.24
C THR A 76 13.95 -8.63 20.26
N GLU A 77 15.17 -8.92 19.84
CA GLU A 77 15.76 -10.26 19.90
C GLU A 77 16.59 -10.36 21.18
N VAL A 78 16.41 -11.45 21.94
CA VAL A 78 17.16 -11.70 23.17
C VAL A 78 18.30 -12.64 22.81
N GLU A 79 19.50 -12.09 22.74
CA GLU A 79 20.71 -12.86 22.45
C GLU A 79 21.66 -12.73 23.65
N ALA A 80 21.97 -13.85 24.30
CA ALA A 80 22.93 -13.95 25.42
C ALA A 80 22.76 -12.84 26.50
N ASP A 81 21.58 -12.76 27.13
CA ASP A 81 21.20 -11.79 28.17
C ASP A 81 21.18 -10.30 27.75
N LYS A 82 21.35 -9.98 26.46
CA LYS A 82 21.18 -8.63 25.92
C LYS A 82 19.93 -8.54 25.06
N LYS A 83 19.09 -7.54 25.32
CA LYS A 83 17.97 -7.16 24.45
C LYS A 83 18.51 -6.31 23.31
N LEU A 84 18.57 -6.88 22.11
CA LEU A 84 18.99 -6.18 20.90
C LEU A 84 17.76 -5.80 20.08
N SER A 85 17.66 -4.53 19.70
CA SER A 85 16.62 -4.07 18.76
C SER A 85 17.11 -4.29 17.33
N ILE A 86 16.49 -5.22 16.62
CA ILE A 86 16.84 -5.59 15.24
C ILE A 86 15.70 -5.14 14.31
N GLN A 87 16.06 -4.49 13.21
CA GLN A 87 15.08 -4.10 12.19
C GLN A 87 14.99 -5.17 11.10
N LYS A 88 13.83 -5.81 10.95
CA LYS A 88 13.60 -6.81 9.90
C LYS A 88 12.71 -6.25 8.79
N PRO A 89 13.08 -6.40 7.50
CA PRO A 89 12.25 -5.96 6.38
C PRO A 89 11.15 -6.97 6.08
N TYR A 90 9.96 -6.45 5.76
CA TYR A 90 8.78 -7.23 5.41
C TYR A 90 8.16 -6.71 4.11
N ASN A 91 7.71 -7.65 3.28
CA ASN A 91 6.99 -7.36 2.03
C ASN A 91 5.59 -7.96 2.11
N PHE A 92 4.58 -7.11 1.93
CA PHE A 92 3.18 -7.51 1.94
C PHE A 92 2.49 -7.06 0.65
N ILE A 93 1.55 -7.87 0.19
CA ILE A 93 0.54 -7.49 -0.80
C ILE A 93 -0.76 -7.25 -0.05
N PHE A 94 -1.27 -6.04 -0.14
CA PHE A 94 -2.58 -5.65 0.40
C PHE A 94 -3.60 -5.70 -0.72
N TYR A 95 -4.72 -6.37 -0.47
CA TYR A 95 -5.86 -6.46 -1.37
C TYR A 95 -6.97 -5.54 -0.84
N LEU A 96 -7.51 -4.70 -1.71
CA LEU A 96 -8.52 -3.71 -1.36
C LEU A 96 -9.82 -3.90 -2.15
N ASP A 97 -10.93 -3.50 -1.53
CA ASP A 97 -12.26 -3.45 -2.17
C ASP A 97 -12.43 -2.19 -3.03
N ASP A 98 -13.65 -1.96 -3.52
CA ASP A 98 -14.04 -0.78 -4.31
C ASP A 98 -13.93 0.55 -3.53
N ARG A 99 -13.95 0.49 -2.20
CA ARG A 99 -13.83 1.64 -1.28
C ARG A 99 -12.41 1.82 -0.72
N MET A 100 -11.42 1.13 -1.30
CA MET A 100 -10.03 1.13 -0.86
C MET A 100 -9.82 0.60 0.57
N GLN A 101 -10.76 -0.20 1.09
CA GLN A 101 -10.61 -0.84 2.40
C GLN A 101 -9.78 -2.11 2.28
N VAL A 102 -8.89 -2.34 3.24
CA VAL A 102 -8.06 -3.55 3.26
C VAL A 102 -8.90 -4.75 3.68
N ILE A 103 -9.12 -5.67 2.74
CA ILE A 103 -9.85 -6.91 3.00
C ILE A 103 -8.92 -8.10 3.30
N ARG A 104 -7.68 -8.05 2.81
CA ARG A 104 -6.70 -9.13 2.99
C ARG A 104 -5.28 -8.60 2.83
N ALA A 105 -4.34 -9.17 3.59
CA ALA A 105 -2.91 -8.96 3.42
C ALA A 105 -2.21 -10.31 3.27
N ARG A 106 -1.16 -10.39 2.43
CA ARG A 106 -0.31 -11.58 2.30
C ARG A 106 1.16 -11.18 2.35
N SER A 107 1.94 -11.80 3.22
CA SER A 107 3.39 -11.69 3.21
C SER A 107 3.99 -12.57 2.12
N TYR A 108 5.09 -12.15 1.53
CA TYR A 108 5.88 -12.98 0.63
C TYR A 108 7.37 -12.70 0.78
N PHE A 109 8.18 -13.73 0.58
CA PHE A 109 9.62 -13.61 0.52
C PHE A 109 10.03 -13.39 -0.94
N VAL A 110 10.80 -12.34 -1.19
CA VAL A 110 11.51 -12.21 -2.46
C VAL A 110 12.79 -13.01 -2.27
N SER A 111 12.84 -14.22 -2.83
CA SER A 111 14.12 -14.87 -3.08
C SER A 111 14.85 -14.02 -4.11
N GLU A 112 16.00 -13.47 -3.73
CA GLU A 112 16.98 -12.98 -4.72
C GLU A 112 17.55 -14.15 -5.53
#